data_AF-A0A1H3JSU8-F1
#
_entry.id   AF-A0A1H3JSU8-F1
#
_cell.length_a   1.000
_cell.length_b   1.000
_cell.length_c   1.000
_cell.angle_alpha   90.00
_cell.angle_beta   90.00
_cell.angle_gamma   90.00
#
_symmetry.space_group_name_H-M   'P 1'
#
loop_
_entity.id
_entity.type
_entity.pdbx_description
1 polymer ?
#
loop_
_entity_poly.entity_id
_entity_poly.type
_entity_poly.pdbx_seq_one_letter_code
_entity_poly.pdbx_strand_id
1 'polypeptide(L)'
;MRASLAFVLVLSLTACAEFPELDAALTSEMKAAGYPALAPTSELEALQTPPQATATTAASVNARVAALRARAARLSGSIVSGSDRARMRAGVSLPAQEG
;
A
#
# COMPACT_ATOMS: atom_id res chain seq x y z
N MET A 1 5.92 -30.05 -10.09
CA MET A 1 5.15 -29.49 -8.96
C MET A 1 5.76 -29.82 -7.60
N ARG A 2 5.98 -31.10 -7.24
CA ARG A 2 6.59 -31.48 -5.94
C ARG A 2 8.02 -30.94 -5.76
N ALA A 3 8.85 -31.04 -6.78
CA ALA A 3 10.21 -30.48 -6.77
C ALA A 3 10.20 -28.94 -6.65
N SER A 4 9.24 -28.28 -7.30
CA SER A 4 9.05 -26.83 -7.22
C SER A 4 8.64 -26.38 -5.81
N LEU A 5 7.77 -27.14 -5.15
CA LEU A 5 7.35 -26.88 -3.77
C LEU A 5 8.51 -27.06 -2.77
N ALA A 6 9.30 -28.12 -2.95
CA ALA A 6 10.50 -28.36 -2.14
C ALA A 6 11.55 -27.24 -2.31
N PHE A 7 11.73 -26.76 -3.55
CA PHE A 7 12.65 -25.66 -3.84
C PHE A 7 12.24 -24.34 -3.16
N VAL A 8 10.95 -23.99 -3.19
CA VAL A 8 10.41 -22.81 -2.50
C VAL A 8 10.54 -22.92 -0.98
N LEU A 9 10.33 -24.12 -0.42
CA LEU A 9 10.50 -24.37 1.02
C LEU A 9 11.95 -24.11 1.46
N VAL A 10 12.93 -24.63 0.72
CA VAL A 10 14.36 -24.44 1.03
C VAL A 10 14.77 -22.97 0.96
N LEU A 11 14.30 -22.23 -0.05
CA LEU A 11 14.55 -20.78 -0.17
C LEU A 11 13.93 -19.96 0.97
N SER A 12 12.80 -20.41 1.51
CA SER A 12 12.12 -19.72 2.62
C SER A 12 12.91 -19.83 3.93
N LEU A 13 13.71 -20.88 4.11
CA LEU A 13 14.57 -21.06 5.29
C LEU A 13 15.76 -20.09 5.30
N THR A 14 16.24 -19.63 4.14
CA THR A 14 17.34 -18.65 4.03
C THR A 14 16.86 -17.20 3.97
N ALA A 15 15.54 -16.97 3.94
CA ALA A 15 14.96 -15.63 3.89
C ALA A 15 15.03 -14.90 5.24
N CYS A 16 15.18 -15.65 6.35
CA CYS A 16 15.62 -15.09 7.63
C CYS A 16 17.14 -14.91 7.57
N ALA A 17 17.60 -13.92 6.80
CA ALA A 17 19.01 -13.56 6.78
C ALA A 17 19.39 -12.91 8.12
N GLU A 18 20.49 -13.37 8.72
CA GLU A 18 21.14 -12.68 9.83
C GLU A 18 21.49 -11.27 9.38
N PHE A 19 21.19 -10.27 10.21
CA PHE A 19 21.56 -8.89 9.91
C PHE A 19 23.07 -8.85 9.69
N PRO A 20 23.58 -8.32 8.56
CA PRO A 20 25.01 -8.27 8.32
C PRO A 20 25.68 -7.49 9.45
N GLU A 21 26.90 -7.87 9.83
CA GLU A 21 27.65 -7.28 10.94
C GLU A 21 28.03 -5.82 10.64
N LEU A 22 27.05 -4.92 10.72
CA LEU A 22 27.19 -3.49 10.46
C LEU A 22 28.13 -2.84 11.48
N ASP A 23 28.21 -3.43 12.68
CA ASP A 23 29.09 -3.00 13.75
C ASP A 23 30.57 -3.08 13.40
N ALA A 24 30.97 -4.02 12.53
CA ALA A 24 32.33 -4.15 12.03
C ALA A 24 32.68 -3.08 10.98
N ALA A 25 31.67 -2.51 10.30
CA ALA A 25 31.85 -1.46 9.31
C ALA A 25 31.85 -0.04 9.91
N LEU A 26 31.40 0.11 11.16
CA LEU A 26 31.35 1.40 11.85
C LEU A 26 32.67 1.71 12.55
N THR A 27 33.39 2.73 12.09
CA THR A 27 34.56 3.25 12.78
C THR A 27 34.17 3.87 14.13
N SER A 28 35.13 3.97 15.05
CA SER A 28 34.94 4.66 16.34
C SER A 28 34.47 6.11 16.15
N GLU A 29 34.99 6.78 15.11
CA GLU A 29 34.61 8.15 14.73
C GLU A 29 33.13 8.23 14.34
N MET A 30 32.65 7.28 13.53
CA MET A 30 31.24 7.24 13.09
C MET A 30 30.28 6.96 14.25
N LYS A 31 30.68 6.12 15.22
CA LYS A 31 29.89 5.85 16.42
C LYS A 31 29.82 7.05 17.36
N ALA A 32 30.87 7.87 17.40
CA ALA A 32 30.94 9.09 18.20
C ALA A 32 30.36 10.32 17.48
N ALA A 33 30.08 10.22 16.17
CA ALA A 33 29.52 11.32 15.40
C ALA A 33 28.12 11.68 15.91
N GLY A 34 27.89 12.98 16.08
CA GLY A 34 26.57 13.50 16.40
C GLY A 34 25.57 13.21 15.28
N TYR A 35 24.29 13.14 15.63
CA TYR A 35 23.22 13.04 14.64
C TYR A 35 23.19 14.34 13.81
N PRO A 36 23.05 14.27 12.47
CA PRO A 36 23.00 15.47 11.64
C PRO A 36 21.75 16.29 11.95
N ALA A 37 21.88 17.61 11.83
CA ALA A 37 20.72 18.49 11.86
C ALA A 37 19.84 18.23 10.62
N LEU A 38 18.54 18.03 10.83
CA LEU A 38 17.58 17.88 9.74
C LEU A 38 17.27 19.26 9.15
N ALA A 39 17.39 19.39 7.82
CA ALA A 39 16.96 20.59 7.13
C ALA A 39 15.42 20.70 7.12
N PRO A 40 14.86 21.92 7.22
CA PRO A 40 13.43 22.14 7.01
C PRO A 40 12.94 21.65 5.64
N THR A 41 11.73 21.08 5.58
CA THR A 41 11.19 20.51 4.33
C THR A 41 11.05 21.53 3.21
N SER A 42 10.72 22.78 3.54
CA SER A 42 10.63 23.89 2.58
C SER A 42 11.97 24.18 1.87
N GLU A 43 13.10 24.01 2.57
CA GLU A 43 14.42 24.19 1.98
C GLU A 43 14.74 23.06 0.99
N LEU A 44 14.31 21.83 1.32
CA LEU A 44 14.47 20.68 0.44
C LEU A 44 13.58 20.77 -0.81
N GLU A 45 12.36 21.27 -0.66
CA GLU A 45 11.42 21.48 -1.77
C GLU A 45 11.97 22.49 -2.79
N ALA A 46 12.61 23.57 -2.32
CA ALA A 46 13.23 24.57 -3.20
C ALA A 46 14.40 24.03 -4.03
N LEU A 47 15.04 22.95 -3.56
CA LEU A 47 16.16 22.29 -4.25
C LEU A 47 15.70 21.24 -5.26
N GLN A 48 14.41 20.93 -5.33
CA GLN A 48 13.89 19.87 -6.16
C GLN A 48 13.19 20.41 -7.40
N THR A 49 13.52 19.84 -8.57
CA THR A 49 12.67 19.99 -9.75
C THR A 49 11.40 19.17 -9.52
N PRO A 50 10.20 19.77 -9.60
CA PRO A 50 8.95 19.05 -9.42
C PRO A 50 8.87 17.87 -10.40
N PRO A 51 8.50 16.66 -9.94
CA PRO A 51 8.38 15.51 -10.83
C PRO A 51 7.30 15.81 -11.89
N GLN A 52 7.71 15.79 -13.15
CA GLN A 52 6.81 16.00 -14.28
C GLN A 52 6.31 14.66 -14.82
N ALA A 53 5.04 14.60 -15.18
CA ALA A 53 4.48 13.44 -15.83
C ALA A 53 5.16 13.26 -17.19
N THR A 54 5.85 12.12 -17.36
CA THR A 54 6.34 11.70 -18.67
C THR A 54 5.20 11.15 -19.52
N ALA A 55 5.40 11.03 -20.83
CA ALA A 55 4.44 10.37 -21.71
C ALA A 55 4.11 8.94 -21.25
N THR A 56 5.12 8.21 -20.75
CA THR A 56 4.96 6.88 -20.13
C THR A 56 4.08 6.93 -18.89
N THR A 57 4.32 7.89 -18.00
CA THR A 57 3.52 8.05 -16.78
C THR A 57 2.06 8.34 -17.14
N ALA A 58 1.81 9.26 -18.08
CA ALA A 58 0.47 9.59 -18.55
C ALA A 58 -0.24 8.37 -19.16
N ALA A 59 0.44 7.59 -20.00
CA ALA A 59 -0.13 6.39 -20.61
C ALA A 59 -0.52 5.34 -19.56
N SER A 60 0.34 5.10 -18.57
CA SER A 60 0.04 4.12 -17.49
C SER A 60 -1.14 4.56 -16.61
N VAL A 61 -1.25 5.85 -16.30
CA VAL A 61 -2.40 6.41 -15.56
C VAL A 61 -3.69 6.25 -16.37
N ASN A 62 -3.66 6.59 -17.67
CA ASN A 62 -4.83 6.47 -18.54
C ASN A 62 -5.30 5.02 -18.67
N ALA A 63 -4.38 4.06 -18.79
CA ALA A 63 -4.72 2.63 -18.81
C ALA A 63 -5.40 2.18 -17.51
N ARG A 64 -4.90 2.64 -16.35
CA ARG A 64 -5.53 2.36 -15.05
C ARG A 64 -6.92 2.97 -14.95
N VAL A 65 -7.10 4.21 -15.41
CA VAL A 65 -8.42 4.88 -15.44
C VAL A 65 -9.41 4.08 -16.28
N ALA A 66 -9.00 3.61 -17.47
CA ALA A 66 -9.85 2.79 -18.32
C ALA A 66 -10.26 1.48 -17.63
N ALA A 67 -9.32 0.78 -17.01
CA ALA A 67 -9.58 -0.45 -16.27
C ALA A 67 -10.55 -0.23 -15.09
N LEU A 68 -10.37 0.86 -14.34
CA LEU A 68 -11.26 1.22 -13.23
C LEU A 68 -12.68 1.53 -13.71
N ARG A 69 -12.83 2.28 -14.81
CA ARG A 69 -14.14 2.57 -15.42
C ARG A 69 -14.83 1.29 -15.88
N ALA A 70 -14.11 0.38 -16.54
CA ALA A 70 -14.64 -0.91 -16.95
C ALA A 70 -15.09 -1.77 -15.75
N ARG A 71 -14.30 -1.78 -14.66
CA ARG A 71 -14.69 -2.45 -13.42
C ARG A 71 -15.93 -1.82 -12.79
N ALA A 72 -16.00 -0.49 -12.75
CA ALA A 72 -17.16 0.21 -12.21
C ALA A 72 -18.43 -0.12 -13.02
N ALA A 73 -18.35 -0.12 -14.35
CA ALA A 73 -19.47 -0.51 -15.21
C ALA A 73 -19.99 -1.93 -14.88
N ARG A 74 -19.09 -2.89 -14.66
CA ARG A 74 -19.45 -4.25 -14.24
C ARG A 74 -20.11 -4.30 -12.86
N LEU A 75 -19.69 -3.41 -11.94
CA LEU A 75 -20.20 -3.36 -10.57
C LEU A 75 -21.46 -2.49 -10.40
N SER A 76 -21.81 -1.67 -11.39
CA SER A 76 -22.91 -0.68 -11.29
C SER A 76 -24.31 -1.31 -11.37
N GLY A 77 -24.43 -2.64 -11.43
CA GLY A 77 -25.72 -3.33 -11.31
C GLY A 77 -26.32 -3.19 -9.91
N SER A 78 -27.65 -3.32 -9.80
CA SER A 78 -28.31 -3.34 -8.49
C SER A 78 -27.97 -4.61 -7.72
N ILE A 79 -26.97 -4.55 -6.86
CA ILE A 79 -26.59 -5.65 -5.94
C ILE A 79 -27.63 -5.86 -4.81
N VAL A 80 -28.53 -4.90 -4.64
CA VAL A 80 -29.63 -4.96 -3.67
C VAL A 80 -30.90 -5.34 -4.41
N SER A 81 -31.53 -6.43 -3.99
CA SER A 81 -32.84 -6.84 -4.52
C SER A 81 -33.92 -5.80 -4.20
N GLY A 82 -35.02 -5.78 -4.96
CA GLY A 82 -36.14 -4.87 -4.68
C GLY A 82 -36.71 -5.04 -3.27
N SER A 83 -36.81 -6.29 -2.79
CA SER A 83 -37.26 -6.63 -1.44
C SER A 83 -36.29 -6.16 -0.36
N ASP A 84 -34.98 -6.34 -0.54
CA ASP A 84 -33.98 -5.86 0.42
C ASP A 84 -33.96 -4.32 0.49
N ARG A 85 -34.16 -3.65 -0.65
CA ARG A 85 -34.29 -2.19 -0.68
C ARG A 85 -35.54 -1.71 0.05
N ALA A 86 -36.65 -2.43 -0.06
CA ALA A 86 -37.86 -2.15 0.69
C ALA A 86 -37.66 -2.35 2.21
N ARG A 87 -36.98 -3.44 2.61
CA ARG A 87 -36.61 -3.69 4.02
C ARG A 87 -35.72 -2.59 4.59
N MET A 88 -34.70 -2.15 3.86
CA MET A 88 -33.84 -1.04 4.31
C MET A 88 -34.60 0.28 4.46
N ARG A 89 -35.56 0.56 3.56
CA ARG A 89 -36.44 1.74 3.67
C ARG A 89 -37.40 1.66 4.86
N ALA A 90 -37.85 0.47 5.23
CA ALA A 90 -38.71 0.26 6.39
C ALA A 90 -37.96 0.52 7.72
N GLY A 91 -36.63 0.45 7.72
CA GLY A 91 -35.79 0.67 8.89
C GLY A 91 -35.82 -0.51 9.88
N VAL A 92 -35.06 -0.41 10.96
CA VAL A 92 -35.06 -1.40 12.07
C VAL A 92 -35.39 -0.66 13.36
N SER A 93 -36.38 -1.14 14.09
CA SER A 93 -36.65 -0.71 15.46
C SER A 93 -35.72 -1.43 16.42
N LEU A 94 -35.01 -0.67 17.27
CA LEU A 94 -34.27 -1.26 18.37
C LEU A 94 -35.28 -1.77 19.42
N PRO A 95 -35.08 -2.98 19.99
CA PRO A 95 -35.87 -3.42 21.12
C PRO A 95 -35.68 -2.42 22.27
N ALA A 96 -36.78 -2.07 22.95
CA ALA A 96 -36.69 -1.31 24.19
C ALA A 96 -35.82 -2.10 25.16
N GLN A 97 -34.68 -1.52 25.57
CA GLN A 97 -33.89 -2.02 26.69
C GLN A 97 -34.75 -1.82 27.94
N GLU A 98 -35.49 -2.86 28.33
CA GLU A 98 -36.08 -2.93 29.66
C GLU A 98 -34.92 -3.11 30.65
N GLY A 99 -34.78 -2.13 31.56
CA GLY A 99 -33.81 -2.14 32.64
C GLY A 99 -34.27 -2.94 33.84
#